data_AF-A0A365MP30-F1
#
_entry.id   AF-A0A365MP30-F1
#
_cell.length_a   1.000
_cell.length_b   1.000
_cell.length_c   1.000
_cell.angle_alpha   90.00
_cell.angle_beta   90.00
_cell.angle_gamma   90.00
#
_symmetry.space_group_name_H-M   'P 1'
#
loop_
_entity.id
_entity.type
_entity.pdbx_description
1 polymer ?
#
loop_
_entity_poly.entity_id
_entity_poly.type
_entity_poly.pdbx_seq_one_letter_code
_entity_poly.pdbx_strand_id
1 'polypeptide(L)'
;MGNNVVTLQYWRMTNVGDPRQLDVDNTRNRATQTPPTCTEAPDKSLQRSAESYEQRISEGVGSRSIHRKWRNGPVANKANRHQARRARNAFKAKRKVRIAQLQQRILDAEIPLQQAPNKPSEVNKKVQTLADINDFRTMYHARVARLQRKLLDAEPLQTFSRNCEKVMADWNLLKSDTIVQVESSSDPRVVHSFKVLDLALCGRQASGLLRRLAFIRLVELISFLELVISFERDSGRMVRERSYSNASIALDIYMGAQEDNSNPDDLRRQLKERKRVGTMWKSLSEPSPLLVLMYSEAAEAIVEDPERTNVWTLRSAAARILKECPNELLSRLHFAG
;
A
#
# COMPACT_ATOMS: atom_id res chain seq x y z
N MET A 1 -42.60 5.64 -15.70
CA MET A 1 -41.56 4.72 -15.18
C MET A 1 -40.30 5.03 -15.95
N GLY A 2 -39.38 5.78 -15.33
CA GLY A 2 -38.26 6.43 -15.99
C GLY A 2 -37.01 5.57 -16.04
N ASN A 3 -36.42 5.47 -17.22
CA ASN A 3 -35.09 4.90 -17.45
C ASN A 3 -34.09 6.07 -17.55
N ASN A 4 -33.25 6.23 -16.53
CA ASN A 4 -32.13 7.18 -16.56
C ASN A 4 -30.89 6.48 -17.12
N VAL A 5 -30.56 6.83 -18.36
CA VAL A 5 -29.25 6.58 -18.98
C VAL A 5 -28.40 7.82 -18.69
N VAL A 6 -27.38 7.68 -17.83
CA VAL A 6 -26.40 8.75 -17.58
C VAL A 6 -25.26 8.59 -18.59
N THR A 7 -25.24 9.48 -19.57
CA THR A 7 -24.16 9.65 -20.53
C THR A 7 -23.10 10.56 -19.90
N LEU A 8 -21.88 10.05 -19.71
CA LEU A 8 -20.72 10.84 -19.26
C LEU A 8 -20.20 11.69 -20.42
N GLN A 9 -20.44 13.00 -20.36
CA GLN A 9 -19.87 13.98 -21.29
C GLN A 9 -18.42 14.32 -20.92
N TYR A 10 -17.59 14.25 -21.96
CA TYR A 10 -16.20 14.68 -22.04
C TYR A 10 -16.01 16.15 -21.65
N TRP A 11 -15.09 16.43 -20.74
CA TRP A 11 -14.57 17.78 -20.52
C TRP A 11 -13.46 18.10 -21.51
N ARG A 12 -13.70 19.11 -22.35
CA ARG A 12 -12.78 19.72 -23.30
C ARG A 12 -12.31 21.04 -22.68
N MET A 13 -11.08 21.10 -22.16
CA MET A 13 -10.49 22.36 -21.70
C MET A 13 -9.79 23.07 -22.86
N THR A 14 -10.23 24.30 -23.08
CA THR A 14 -9.73 25.30 -24.01
C THR A 14 -8.41 25.89 -23.53
N ASN A 15 -7.41 25.93 -24.41
CA ASN A 15 -6.19 26.73 -24.27
C ASN A 15 -5.92 27.41 -25.61
N VAL A 16 -6.16 28.72 -25.72
CA VAL A 16 -5.37 29.66 -26.54
C VAL A 16 -5.56 31.06 -25.95
N GLY A 17 -4.59 31.50 -25.14
CA GLY A 17 -4.36 32.91 -24.84
C GLY A 17 -3.13 33.36 -25.61
N ASP A 18 -3.33 34.31 -26.51
CA ASP A 18 -2.33 34.99 -27.33
C ASP A 18 -1.47 35.95 -26.49
N PRO A 19 -0.17 36.13 -26.81
CA PRO A 19 0.40 37.46 -26.70
C PRO A 19 1.25 37.84 -27.90
N ARG A 20 0.83 38.92 -28.59
CA ARG A 20 1.69 39.72 -29.47
C ARG A 20 2.06 41.05 -28.81
N GLN A 21 3.37 41.21 -28.62
CA GLN A 21 4.24 42.33 -29.02
C GLN A 21 4.10 43.77 -28.45
N LEU A 22 5.25 44.45 -28.56
CA LEU A 22 5.66 45.85 -28.29
C LEU A 22 6.37 46.02 -26.92
N ASP A 23 7.56 46.61 -26.78
CA ASP A 23 8.50 47.22 -27.74
C ASP A 23 9.88 47.46 -27.08
N VAL A 24 10.94 47.35 -27.89
CA VAL A 24 12.07 48.28 -28.12
C VAL A 24 13.02 48.74 -26.98
N ASP A 25 14.29 48.35 -27.19
CA ASP A 25 15.60 49.01 -26.96
C ASP A 25 15.92 49.81 -25.68
N ASN A 26 16.95 49.36 -24.95
CA ASN A 26 18.10 50.24 -24.70
C ASN A 26 19.42 49.48 -24.42
N THR A 27 20.44 49.86 -25.18
CA THR A 27 21.84 49.41 -25.16
C THR A 27 22.64 49.88 -23.93
N ARG A 28 23.53 49.05 -23.37
CA ARG A 28 25.02 49.17 -23.41
C ARG A 28 25.75 48.38 -22.31
N ASN A 29 26.78 47.65 -22.77
CA ASN A 29 28.10 47.38 -22.15
C ASN A 29 28.19 46.62 -20.82
N ARG A 30 28.73 45.39 -20.85
CA ARG A 30 30.09 45.09 -20.34
C ARG A 30 30.51 43.62 -20.50
N ALA A 31 31.77 43.47 -20.92
CA ALA A 31 32.75 42.44 -20.53
C ALA A 31 32.47 40.98 -20.92
N THR A 32 33.12 40.63 -22.03
CA THR A 32 33.75 39.35 -22.36
C THR A 32 34.29 38.59 -21.13
N GLN A 33 33.70 37.43 -20.82
CA GLN A 33 34.40 36.27 -20.25
C GLN A 33 33.82 35.00 -20.86
N THR A 34 34.66 34.30 -21.60
CA THR A 34 34.45 32.96 -22.15
C THR A 34 34.44 31.91 -21.03
N PRO A 35 33.43 31.02 -20.95
CA PRO A 35 33.52 29.78 -20.20
C PRO A 35 33.94 28.60 -21.10
N PRO A 36 34.54 27.55 -20.53
CA PRO A 36 35.17 26.48 -21.28
C PRO A 36 34.16 25.54 -21.93
N THR A 37 34.48 25.15 -23.17
CA THR A 37 33.81 24.09 -23.93
C THR A 37 34.10 22.74 -23.28
N CYS A 38 33.14 22.18 -22.53
CA CYS A 38 33.10 20.77 -22.19
C CYS A 38 32.23 20.05 -23.22
N THR A 39 32.88 19.40 -24.19
CA THR A 39 32.24 18.46 -25.12
C THR A 39 32.16 17.09 -24.45
N GLU A 40 31.13 16.85 -23.66
CA GLU A 40 30.79 15.48 -23.23
C GLU A 40 29.82 14.87 -24.24
N ALA A 41 30.30 13.85 -24.94
CA ALA A 41 29.50 13.03 -25.83
C ALA A 41 28.45 12.25 -25.03
N PRO A 42 27.22 12.06 -25.54
CA PRO A 42 26.22 11.24 -24.87
C PRO A 42 26.70 9.79 -24.81
N ASP A 43 26.67 9.24 -23.59
CA ASP A 43 27.05 7.88 -23.27
C ASP A 43 26.18 6.86 -24.04
N LYS A 44 26.80 6.18 -25.01
CA LYS A 44 26.19 5.16 -25.88
C LYS A 44 25.87 3.85 -25.14
N SER A 45 26.09 3.78 -23.83
CA SER A 45 25.83 2.60 -23.00
C SER A 45 24.34 2.33 -22.76
N LEU A 46 23.50 3.38 -22.69
CA LEU A 46 22.05 3.26 -22.41
C LEU A 46 21.23 2.87 -23.65
N GLN A 47 21.62 3.31 -24.85
CA GLN A 47 20.93 2.92 -26.10
C GLN A 47 21.16 1.46 -26.49
N ARG A 48 22.36 0.92 -26.26
CA ARG A 48 22.67 -0.50 -26.55
C ARG A 48 21.92 -1.48 -25.64
N SER A 49 21.51 -1.05 -24.43
CA SER A 49 20.72 -1.88 -23.52
C SER A 49 19.25 -1.98 -23.94
N ALA A 50 18.70 -0.92 -24.56
CA ALA A 50 17.32 -0.91 -25.05
C ALA A 50 17.17 -1.73 -26.33
N GLU A 51 18.14 -1.64 -27.26
CA GLU A 51 18.13 -2.38 -28.52
C GLU A 51 18.35 -3.90 -28.30
N SER A 52 19.16 -4.29 -27.31
CA SER A 52 19.33 -5.71 -26.93
C SER A 52 18.08 -6.33 -26.27
N TYR A 53 17.18 -5.50 -25.74
CA TYR A 53 15.94 -5.94 -25.10
C TYR A 53 14.81 -6.17 -26.11
N GLU A 54 14.64 -5.28 -27.09
CA GLU A 54 13.63 -5.48 -28.16
C GLU A 54 13.95 -6.70 -29.02
N GLN A 55 15.24 -6.98 -29.26
CA GLN A 55 15.68 -8.16 -30.01
C GLN A 55 15.35 -9.50 -29.30
N ARG A 56 15.18 -9.49 -27.96
CA ARG A 56 14.76 -10.68 -27.19
C ARG A 56 13.24 -10.86 -27.13
N ILE A 57 12.45 -9.85 -27.51
CA ILE A 57 10.99 -9.97 -27.59
C ILE A 57 10.56 -10.56 -28.94
N SER A 58 11.36 -10.40 -30.00
CA SER A 58 11.08 -10.97 -31.33
C SER A 58 11.41 -12.47 -31.44
N GLU A 59 12.32 -13.00 -30.61
CA GLU A 59 12.74 -14.40 -30.64
C GLU A 59 12.10 -15.25 -29.54
N GLY A 60 10.83 -15.62 -29.75
CA GLY A 60 10.41 -16.99 -29.49
C GLY A 60 9.88 -17.39 -28.10
N VAL A 61 8.56 -17.62 -28.09
CA VAL A 61 7.88 -18.81 -27.51
C VAL A 61 8.01 -19.04 -26.00
N GLY A 62 6.96 -18.73 -25.21
CA GLY A 62 6.91 -19.34 -23.87
C GLY A 62 5.82 -19.06 -22.85
N SER A 63 4.76 -18.26 -23.07
CA SER A 63 3.77 -18.01 -22.00
C SER A 63 2.99 -19.26 -21.53
N ARG A 64 3.09 -20.40 -22.24
CA ARG A 64 2.54 -21.70 -21.79
C ARG A 64 3.53 -22.57 -20.98
N SER A 65 4.81 -22.22 -20.95
CA SER A 65 5.87 -23.04 -20.31
C SER A 65 6.07 -22.73 -18.82
N ILE A 66 5.78 -21.49 -18.41
CA ILE A 66 5.98 -21.03 -17.03
C ILE A 66 5.10 -21.81 -16.04
N HIS A 67 3.98 -22.39 -16.47
CA HIS A 67 3.12 -23.22 -15.62
C HIS A 67 3.56 -24.69 -15.44
N ARG A 68 4.49 -25.23 -16.24
CA ARG A 68 4.88 -26.66 -16.13
C ARG A 68 6.06 -26.93 -15.19
N LYS A 69 7.00 -25.99 -15.02
CA LYS A 69 8.24 -26.23 -14.26
C LYS A 69 8.08 -26.26 -12.73
N TRP A 70 6.96 -25.78 -12.17
CA TRP A 70 6.77 -25.70 -10.71
C TRP A 70 6.25 -26.98 -10.05
N ARG A 71 6.08 -28.08 -10.81
CA ARG A 71 5.40 -29.29 -10.34
C ARG A 71 6.30 -30.26 -9.54
N ASN A 72 7.63 -30.10 -9.56
CA ASN A 72 8.58 -31.15 -9.11
C ASN A 72 9.66 -30.67 -8.11
N GLY A 73 9.26 -30.00 -7.02
CA GLY A 73 10.17 -29.74 -5.88
C GLY A 73 10.22 -30.90 -4.86
N PRO A 74 11.34 -31.10 -4.14
CA PRO A 74 11.58 -32.28 -3.31
C PRO A 74 10.61 -32.38 -2.13
N VAL A 75 10.10 -33.59 -1.92
CA VAL A 75 9.07 -33.95 -0.93
C VAL A 75 9.65 -33.90 0.48
N ALA A 76 9.79 -32.69 1.03
CA ALA A 76 9.99 -32.50 2.46
C ALA A 76 8.70 -32.89 3.19
N ASN A 77 8.82 -33.86 4.11
CA ASN A 77 7.79 -34.57 4.85
C ASN A 77 6.46 -33.79 5.03
N LYS A 78 5.53 -34.01 4.08
CA LYS A 78 4.23 -33.30 3.98
C LYS A 78 3.41 -33.40 5.26
N ALA A 79 3.58 -34.47 6.04
CA ALA A 79 2.88 -34.71 7.29
C ALA A 79 3.18 -33.63 8.36
N ASN A 80 4.46 -33.28 8.54
CA ASN A 80 4.87 -32.27 9.55
C ASN A 80 4.40 -30.86 9.19
N ARG A 81 4.41 -30.49 7.91
CA ARG A 81 3.87 -29.20 7.45
C ARG A 81 2.35 -29.12 7.64
N HIS A 82 1.64 -30.22 7.38
CA HIS A 82 0.19 -30.28 7.59
C HIS A 82 -0.18 -30.17 9.07
N GLN A 83 0.56 -30.81 9.97
CA GLN A 83 0.31 -30.76 11.41
C GLN A 83 0.60 -29.37 11.99
N ALA A 84 1.72 -28.75 11.64
CA ALA A 84 2.03 -27.38 12.03
C ALA A 84 1.01 -26.36 11.50
N ARG A 85 0.55 -26.54 10.25
CA ARG A 85 -0.50 -25.70 9.65
C ARG A 85 -1.85 -25.89 10.35
N ARG A 86 -2.23 -27.13 10.70
CA ARG A 86 -3.43 -27.44 11.48
C ARG A 86 -3.39 -26.79 12.86
N ALA A 87 -2.27 -26.89 13.58
CA ALA A 87 -2.09 -26.27 14.90
C ALA A 87 -2.21 -24.73 14.83
N ARG A 88 -1.55 -24.07 13.88
CA ARG A 88 -1.65 -22.61 13.67
C ARG A 88 -3.07 -22.19 13.29
N ASN A 89 -3.75 -22.94 12.43
CA ASN A 89 -5.13 -22.64 12.03
C ASN A 89 -6.11 -22.83 13.20
N ALA A 90 -5.94 -23.88 14.00
CA ALA A 90 -6.75 -24.11 15.20
C ALA A 90 -6.56 -22.98 16.22
N PHE A 91 -5.32 -22.52 16.43
CA PHE A 91 -5.05 -21.38 17.31
C PHE A 91 -5.69 -20.08 16.80
N LYS A 92 -5.56 -19.79 15.49
CA LYS A 92 -6.21 -18.63 14.86
C LYS A 92 -7.74 -18.70 14.95
N ALA A 93 -8.33 -19.88 14.75
CA ALA A 93 -9.76 -20.08 14.86
C ALA A 93 -10.27 -19.86 16.30
N LYS A 94 -9.60 -20.46 17.30
CA LYS A 94 -9.91 -20.24 18.73
C LYS A 94 -9.81 -18.76 19.11
N ARG A 95 -8.78 -18.06 18.63
CA ARG A 95 -8.64 -16.61 18.87
C ARG A 95 -9.75 -15.80 18.20
N LYS A 96 -10.15 -16.12 16.97
CA LYS A 96 -11.27 -15.46 16.27
C LYS A 96 -12.60 -15.67 17.00
N VAL A 97 -12.90 -16.90 17.43
CA VAL A 97 -14.11 -17.22 18.20
C VAL A 97 -14.13 -16.43 19.52
N ARG A 98 -13.01 -16.37 20.24
CA ARG A 98 -12.91 -15.59 21.48
C ARG A 98 -13.12 -14.10 21.25
N ILE A 99 -12.56 -13.53 20.18
CA ILE A 99 -12.78 -12.12 19.80
C ILE A 99 -14.25 -11.88 19.44
N ALA A 100 -14.86 -12.74 18.62
CA ALA A 100 -16.26 -12.61 18.22
C ALA A 100 -17.22 -12.76 19.43
N GLN A 101 -16.95 -13.69 20.34
CA GLN A 101 -17.72 -13.83 21.59
C GLN A 101 -17.60 -12.59 22.50
N LEU A 102 -16.42 -11.98 22.56
CA LEU A 102 -16.24 -10.74 23.31
C LEU A 102 -16.98 -9.58 22.65
N GLN A 103 -16.94 -9.47 21.33
CA GLN A 103 -17.69 -8.45 20.57
C GLN A 103 -19.20 -8.63 20.74
N GLN A 104 -19.71 -9.86 20.66
CA GLN A 104 -21.14 -10.14 20.87
C GLN A 104 -21.58 -9.78 22.29
N ARG A 105 -20.77 -10.11 23.31
CA ARG A 105 -21.06 -9.74 24.69
C ARG A 105 -21.06 -8.23 24.94
N ILE A 106 -20.24 -7.49 24.20
CA ILE A 106 -20.26 -6.02 24.24
C ILE A 106 -21.58 -5.50 23.65
N LEU A 107 -22.02 -6.04 22.50
CA LEU A 107 -23.33 -5.70 21.92
C LEU A 107 -24.51 -6.07 22.83
N ASP A 108 -24.50 -7.26 23.42
CA ASP A 108 -25.58 -7.73 24.30
C ASP A 108 -25.65 -6.92 25.61
N ALA A 109 -24.53 -6.35 26.05
CA ALA A 109 -24.46 -5.46 27.22
C ALA A 109 -24.95 -4.03 26.93
N GLU A 110 -25.07 -3.63 25.65
CA GLU A 110 -25.61 -2.33 25.23
C GLU A 110 -27.16 -2.35 25.11
N ILE A 111 -27.81 -3.51 25.28
CA ILE A 111 -29.28 -3.61 25.31
C ILE A 111 -29.79 -3.32 26.74
N PRO A 112 -30.67 -2.31 26.96
CA PRO A 112 -31.27 -2.07 28.26
C PRO A 112 -32.29 -3.18 28.56
N LEU A 113 -31.92 -4.18 29.37
CA LEU A 113 -32.88 -5.12 29.93
C LEU A 113 -33.58 -4.48 31.13
N GLN A 114 -34.75 -3.90 30.87
CA GLN A 114 -35.76 -3.76 31.90
C GLN A 114 -36.25 -5.16 32.32
N GLN A 115 -36.05 -5.45 33.61
CA GLN A 115 -36.75 -6.40 34.49
C GLN A 115 -36.22 -7.86 34.68
N ALA A 116 -35.81 -8.08 35.95
CA ALA A 116 -35.91 -9.27 36.83
C ALA A 116 -34.97 -10.49 36.64
N PRO A 117 -34.79 -11.40 37.63
CA PRO A 117 -34.79 -11.27 39.10
C PRO A 117 -33.43 -11.65 39.74
N ASN A 118 -33.26 -11.30 41.02
CA ASN A 118 -32.04 -11.46 41.83
C ASN A 118 -31.58 -12.92 42.03
N LYS A 119 -30.45 -13.31 41.42
CA LYS A 119 -29.59 -14.42 41.88
C LYS A 119 -28.20 -13.87 42.26
N PRO A 120 -27.76 -13.95 43.54
CA PRO A 120 -26.50 -13.34 44.00
C PRO A 120 -25.23 -13.87 43.32
N SER A 121 -25.25 -15.11 42.80
CA SER A 121 -24.07 -15.73 42.20
C SER A 121 -23.78 -15.29 40.76
N GLU A 122 -24.75 -14.71 40.05
CA GLU A 122 -24.55 -14.14 38.72
C GLU A 122 -24.08 -12.68 38.76
N VAL A 123 -24.43 -11.95 39.81
CA VAL A 123 -24.02 -10.54 40.00
C VAL A 123 -22.50 -10.45 40.16
N ASN A 124 -21.89 -11.31 40.98
CA ASN A 124 -20.42 -11.30 41.15
C ASN A 124 -19.66 -11.67 39.87
N LYS A 125 -20.18 -12.58 39.05
CA LYS A 125 -19.57 -12.90 37.75
C LYS A 125 -19.70 -11.75 36.77
N LYS A 126 -20.85 -11.07 36.72
CA LYS A 126 -21.07 -9.88 35.88
C LYS A 126 -20.19 -8.70 36.31
N VAL A 127 -20.04 -8.47 37.61
CA VAL A 127 -19.18 -7.40 38.17
C VAL A 127 -17.70 -7.64 37.83
N GLN A 128 -17.20 -8.88 37.99
CA GLN A 128 -15.82 -9.22 37.60
C GLN A 128 -15.60 -9.05 36.08
N THR A 129 -16.57 -9.49 35.27
CA THR A 129 -16.48 -9.37 33.80
C THR A 129 -16.46 -7.90 33.35
N LEU A 130 -17.19 -7.02 34.04
CA LEU A 130 -17.23 -5.59 33.72
C LEU A 130 -15.93 -4.88 34.12
N ALA A 131 -15.33 -5.24 35.26
CA ALA A 131 -14.02 -4.76 35.67
C ALA A 131 -12.93 -5.18 34.66
N ASP A 132 -12.91 -6.46 34.26
CA ASP A 132 -11.97 -6.97 33.27
C ASP A 132 -12.09 -6.24 31.90
N ILE A 133 -13.32 -5.90 31.48
CA ILE A 133 -13.58 -5.12 30.26
C ILE A 133 -13.05 -3.69 30.37
N ASN A 134 -13.28 -3.04 31.52
CA ASN A 134 -12.79 -1.67 31.76
C ASN A 134 -11.26 -1.62 31.83
N ASP A 135 -10.61 -2.61 32.44
CA ASP A 135 -9.15 -2.73 32.47
C ASP A 135 -8.58 -2.92 31.08
N PHE A 136 -9.21 -3.81 30.28
CA PHE A 136 -8.81 -4.00 28.88
C PHE A 136 -8.95 -2.71 28.07
N ARG A 137 -10.06 -1.98 28.24
CA ARG A 137 -10.31 -0.70 27.56
C ARG A 137 -9.26 0.34 27.96
N THR A 138 -8.93 0.43 29.24
CA THR A 138 -7.91 1.35 29.79
C THR A 138 -6.52 1.04 29.21
N MET A 139 -6.11 -0.23 29.25
CA MET A 139 -4.86 -0.69 28.65
C MET A 139 -4.81 -0.43 27.14
N TYR A 140 -5.92 -0.66 26.43
CA TYR A 140 -6.03 -0.39 25.00
C TYR A 140 -5.82 1.09 24.69
N HIS A 141 -6.53 1.98 25.39
CA HIS A 141 -6.39 3.43 25.19
C HIS A 141 -4.99 3.94 25.54
N ALA A 142 -4.38 3.43 26.62
CA ALA A 142 -3.00 3.75 26.98
C ALA A 142 -2.01 3.32 25.89
N ARG A 143 -2.22 2.13 25.30
CA ARG A 143 -1.39 1.64 24.18
C ARG A 143 -1.54 2.51 22.93
N VAL A 144 -2.77 2.90 22.58
CA VAL A 144 -3.05 3.79 21.45
C VAL A 144 -2.38 5.16 21.66
N ALA A 145 -2.53 5.77 22.84
CA ALA A 145 -1.91 7.05 23.18
C ALA A 145 -0.37 6.99 23.13
N ARG A 146 0.23 5.89 23.59
CA ARG A 146 1.68 5.68 23.50
C ARG A 146 2.14 5.53 22.06
N LEU A 147 1.38 4.80 21.23
CA LEU A 147 1.71 4.63 19.82
C LEU A 147 1.61 5.95 19.06
N GLN A 148 0.54 6.71 19.27
CA GLN A 148 0.37 8.04 18.69
C GLN A 148 1.61 8.93 18.90
N ARG A 149 2.08 9.04 20.14
CA ARG A 149 3.26 9.86 20.47
C ARG A 149 4.56 9.38 19.80
N LYS A 150 4.67 8.09 19.49
CA LYS A 150 5.84 7.55 18.79
C LYS A 150 5.75 7.69 17.27
N LEU A 151 4.51 7.70 16.75
CA LEU A 151 4.25 7.79 15.32
C LEU A 151 4.49 9.20 14.80
N LEU A 152 4.20 10.24 15.59
CA LEU A 152 4.40 11.62 15.19
C LEU A 152 5.82 12.09 15.48
N ASP A 153 6.28 13.03 14.67
CA ASP A 153 7.48 13.82 14.94
C ASP A 153 7.19 14.89 16.02
N ALA A 154 8.23 15.58 16.52
CA ALA A 154 8.05 16.66 17.49
C ALA A 154 7.21 17.82 16.92
N GLU A 155 7.38 18.12 15.62
CA GLU A 155 6.72 19.23 14.92
C GLU A 155 6.08 18.77 13.59
N PRO A 156 5.04 17.91 13.63
CA PRO A 156 4.53 17.20 12.45
C PRO A 156 3.94 18.16 11.40
N LEU A 157 3.38 19.31 11.82
CA LEU A 157 2.82 20.33 10.94
C LEU A 157 3.90 21.07 10.14
N GLN A 158 5.03 21.34 10.80
CA GLN A 158 6.16 22.01 10.17
C GLN A 158 6.84 21.06 9.19
N THR A 159 7.04 19.79 9.58
CA THR A 159 7.57 18.74 8.71
C THR A 159 6.67 18.54 7.48
N PHE A 160 5.35 18.52 7.66
CA PHE A 160 4.40 18.47 6.56
C PHE A 160 4.58 19.65 5.60
N SER A 161 4.53 20.89 6.11
CA SER A 161 4.58 22.10 5.28
C SER A 161 5.87 22.21 4.48
N ARG A 162 7.00 21.78 5.05
CA ARG A 162 8.31 21.78 4.37
C ARG A 162 8.43 20.76 3.25
N ASN A 163 7.74 19.63 3.36
CA ASN A 163 7.93 18.49 2.44
C ASN A 163 6.75 18.27 1.48
N CYS A 164 5.61 18.94 1.70
CA CYS A 164 4.36 18.69 0.98
C CYS A 164 4.52 18.75 -0.54
N GLU A 165 5.08 19.84 -1.07
CA GLU A 165 5.22 20.02 -2.53
C GLU A 165 6.08 18.95 -3.17
N LYS A 166 7.25 18.67 -2.57
CA LYS A 166 8.16 17.62 -3.04
C LYS A 166 7.49 16.24 -3.01
N VAL A 167 6.82 15.90 -1.91
CA VAL A 167 6.17 14.60 -1.75
C VAL A 167 4.93 14.48 -2.65
N MET A 168 4.21 15.57 -2.92
CA MET A 168 3.17 15.59 -3.94
C MET A 168 3.73 15.34 -5.34
N ALA A 169 4.86 15.94 -5.69
CA ALA A 169 5.53 15.69 -6.97
C ALA A 169 5.97 14.22 -7.07
N ASP A 170 6.64 13.70 -6.04
CA ASP A 170 7.05 12.29 -5.95
C ASP A 170 5.83 11.36 -6.05
N TRP A 171 4.73 11.67 -5.38
CA TRP A 171 3.49 10.89 -5.42
C TRP A 171 2.85 10.90 -6.81
N ASN A 172 2.80 12.05 -7.47
CA ASN A 172 2.24 12.18 -8.82
C ASN A 172 3.08 11.45 -9.86
N LEU A 173 4.41 11.55 -9.77
CA LEU A 173 5.34 10.79 -10.60
C LEU A 173 5.17 9.28 -10.38
N LEU A 174 5.10 8.87 -9.11
CA LEU A 174 4.89 7.46 -8.80
C LEU A 174 3.54 6.96 -9.31
N LYS A 175 2.47 7.76 -9.23
CA LYS A 175 1.19 7.43 -9.85
C LYS A 175 1.36 7.31 -11.36
N SER A 176 1.91 8.31 -12.06
CA SER A 176 2.02 8.30 -13.52
C SER A 176 2.73 7.06 -14.04
N ASP A 177 3.82 6.67 -13.38
CA ASP A 177 4.68 5.57 -13.81
C ASP A 177 4.11 4.19 -13.44
N THR A 178 3.06 4.16 -12.60
CA THR A 178 2.41 2.93 -12.12
C THR A 178 0.90 2.94 -12.38
N ILE A 179 0.39 3.79 -13.27
CA ILE A 179 -1.01 3.73 -13.70
C ILE A 179 -1.18 2.50 -14.59
N VAL A 180 -2.09 1.64 -14.16
CA VAL A 180 -2.42 0.40 -14.84
C VAL A 180 -3.92 0.44 -15.15
N GLN A 181 -4.31 1.13 -16.20
CA GLN A 181 -5.62 0.90 -16.83
C GLN A 181 -5.44 -0.24 -17.83
N VAL A 182 -5.50 -1.48 -17.32
CA VAL A 182 -5.31 -2.69 -18.12
C VAL A 182 -6.55 -3.58 -18.03
N GLU A 183 -6.85 -4.24 -19.13
CA GLU A 183 -7.95 -5.20 -19.21
C GLU A 183 -7.53 -6.61 -18.82
N SER A 184 -6.21 -6.87 -18.79
CA SER A 184 -5.65 -8.17 -18.50
C SER A 184 -4.54 -8.13 -17.45
N SER A 185 -4.51 -9.16 -16.60
CA SER A 185 -3.47 -9.35 -15.59
C SER A 185 -2.10 -9.70 -16.19
N SER A 186 -2.07 -10.14 -17.44
CA SER A 186 -0.85 -10.48 -18.18
C SER A 186 -0.27 -9.30 -18.98
N ASP A 187 -0.87 -8.11 -18.89
CA ASP A 187 -0.40 -6.92 -19.58
C ASP A 187 1.03 -6.54 -19.13
N PRO A 188 1.99 -6.34 -20.05
CA PRO A 188 3.37 -5.99 -19.69
C PRO A 188 3.51 -4.75 -18.80
N ARG A 189 2.55 -3.81 -18.86
CA ARG A 189 2.52 -2.61 -18.02
C ARG A 189 2.38 -2.94 -16.53
N VAL A 190 1.75 -4.07 -16.18
CA VAL A 190 1.67 -4.57 -14.80
C VAL A 190 3.07 -4.89 -14.28
N VAL A 191 3.86 -5.62 -15.07
CA VAL A 191 5.24 -5.98 -14.72
C VAL A 191 6.11 -4.74 -14.62
N HIS A 192 6.01 -3.81 -15.57
CA HIS A 192 6.73 -2.54 -15.52
C HIS A 192 6.42 -1.75 -14.23
N SER A 193 5.14 -1.64 -13.87
CA SER A 193 4.71 -0.92 -12.67
C SER A 193 5.31 -1.52 -11.38
N PHE A 194 5.39 -2.85 -11.29
CA PHE A 194 6.06 -3.50 -10.16
C PHE A 194 7.55 -3.20 -10.10
N LYS A 195 8.23 -3.13 -11.26
CA LYS A 195 9.66 -2.77 -11.31
C LYS A 195 9.90 -1.33 -10.85
N VAL A 196 9.08 -0.38 -11.30
CA VAL A 196 9.15 1.02 -10.85
C VAL A 196 8.99 1.12 -9.33
N LEU A 197 8.01 0.41 -8.77
CA LEU A 197 7.80 0.38 -7.33
C LEU A 197 8.98 -0.25 -6.58
N ASP A 198 9.57 -1.32 -7.13
CA ASP A 198 10.71 -1.98 -6.51
C ASP A 198 11.95 -1.08 -6.45
N LEU A 199 12.18 -0.27 -7.48
CA LEU A 199 13.24 0.75 -7.48
C LEU A 199 12.99 1.79 -6.38
N ALA A 200 11.75 2.24 -6.19
CA ALA A 200 11.41 3.18 -5.11
C ALA A 200 11.49 2.55 -3.71
N LEU A 201 11.21 1.24 -3.58
CA LEU A 201 11.27 0.54 -2.30
C LEU A 201 12.70 0.18 -1.88
N CYS A 202 13.48 -0.36 -2.81
CA CYS A 202 14.80 -0.95 -2.55
C CYS A 202 15.96 -0.09 -3.04
N GLY A 203 15.70 0.99 -3.78
CA GLY A 203 16.72 1.88 -4.30
C GLY A 203 17.52 2.55 -3.19
N ARG A 204 18.86 2.54 -3.33
CA ARG A 204 19.78 3.18 -2.36
C ARG A 204 19.55 4.68 -2.20
N GLN A 205 19.02 5.32 -3.22
CA GLN A 205 18.78 6.77 -3.28
C GLN A 205 17.36 7.16 -2.83
N ALA A 206 16.47 6.19 -2.58
CA ALA A 206 15.07 6.49 -2.25
C ALA A 206 14.95 7.07 -0.84
N SER A 207 14.32 8.23 -0.73
CA SER A 207 14.00 8.85 0.56
C SER A 207 13.02 7.97 1.35
N GLY A 208 13.04 8.08 2.69
CA GLY A 208 12.08 7.36 3.53
C GLY A 208 10.63 7.69 3.16
N LEU A 209 10.34 8.95 2.84
CA LEU A 209 9.01 9.40 2.42
C LEU A 209 8.57 8.77 1.09
N LEU A 210 9.46 8.75 0.09
CA LEU A 210 9.19 8.08 -1.19
C LEU A 210 8.93 6.58 -0.97
N ARG A 211 9.69 5.94 -0.08
CA ARG A 211 9.49 4.52 0.25
C ARG A 211 8.11 4.27 0.87
N ARG A 212 7.62 5.14 1.76
CA ARG A 212 6.26 5.05 2.32
C ARG A 212 5.20 5.16 1.24
N LEU A 213 5.33 6.13 0.34
CA LEU A 213 4.43 6.29 -0.81
C LEU A 213 4.44 5.05 -1.72
N ALA A 214 5.63 4.50 -2.00
CA ALA A 214 5.78 3.27 -2.79
C ALA A 214 5.11 2.06 -2.14
N PHE A 215 5.19 1.93 -0.82
CA PHE A 215 4.48 0.90 -0.09
C PHE A 215 2.95 1.03 -0.21
N ILE A 216 2.42 2.25 -0.13
CA ILE A 216 0.98 2.51 -0.33
C ILE A 216 0.57 2.14 -1.76
N ARG A 217 1.33 2.65 -2.75
CA ARG A 217 1.05 2.40 -4.16
C ARG A 217 1.14 0.92 -4.53
N LEU A 218 2.09 0.18 -3.96
CA LEU A 218 2.21 -1.26 -4.12
C LEU A 218 0.92 -1.98 -3.69
N VAL A 219 0.35 -1.62 -2.53
CA VAL A 219 -0.89 -2.25 -2.06
C VAL A 219 -2.07 -1.89 -2.94
N GLU A 220 -2.15 -0.65 -3.42
CA GLU A 220 -3.18 -0.25 -4.39
C GLU A 220 -3.07 -1.04 -5.69
N LEU A 221 -1.87 -1.16 -6.26
CA LEU A 221 -1.62 -1.92 -7.47
C LEU A 221 -1.99 -3.40 -7.30
N ILE A 222 -1.59 -4.02 -6.18
CA ILE A 222 -1.96 -5.41 -5.89
C ILE A 222 -3.48 -5.55 -5.75
N SER A 223 -4.16 -4.65 -5.05
CA SER A 223 -5.62 -4.68 -4.92
C SER A 223 -6.31 -4.51 -6.28
N PHE A 224 -5.84 -3.59 -7.12
CA PHE A 224 -6.34 -3.42 -8.48
C PHE A 224 -6.14 -4.68 -9.32
N LEU A 225 -4.94 -5.27 -9.28
CA LEU A 225 -4.64 -6.51 -10.00
C LEU A 225 -5.50 -7.69 -9.53
N GLU A 226 -5.78 -7.79 -8.23
CA GLU A 226 -6.71 -8.78 -7.67
C GLU A 226 -8.14 -8.63 -8.24
N LEU A 227 -8.59 -7.40 -8.54
CA LEU A 227 -9.87 -7.13 -9.20
C LEU A 227 -9.84 -7.56 -10.68
N VAL A 228 -8.79 -7.20 -11.42
CA VAL A 228 -8.61 -7.61 -12.83
C VAL A 228 -8.60 -9.13 -12.95
N ILE A 229 -7.86 -9.83 -12.08
CA ILE A 229 -7.83 -11.29 -12.02
C ILE A 229 -9.21 -11.87 -11.70
N SER A 230 -9.97 -11.22 -10.79
CA SER A 230 -11.34 -11.64 -10.51
C SER A 230 -12.20 -11.58 -11.77
N PHE A 231 -12.13 -10.46 -12.49
CA PHE A 231 -12.88 -10.25 -13.72
C PHE A 231 -12.50 -11.24 -14.82
N GLU A 232 -11.20 -11.55 -14.99
CA GLU A 232 -10.75 -12.58 -15.93
C GLU A 232 -11.28 -13.98 -15.58
N ARG A 233 -11.40 -14.30 -14.29
CA ARG A 233 -11.99 -15.57 -13.82
C ARG A 233 -13.49 -15.63 -14.04
N ASP A 234 -14.19 -14.53 -13.80
CA ASP A 234 -15.64 -14.43 -13.97
C ASP A 234 -16.05 -14.46 -15.44
N SER A 235 -15.22 -13.90 -16.33
CA SER A 235 -15.40 -13.96 -17.78
C SER A 235 -14.89 -15.25 -18.43
N GLY A 236 -14.34 -16.19 -17.66
CA GLY A 236 -13.81 -17.46 -18.17
C GLY A 236 -12.48 -17.35 -18.93
N ARG A 237 -11.85 -16.16 -18.98
CA ARG A 237 -10.52 -15.95 -19.58
C ARG A 237 -9.39 -16.57 -18.76
N MET A 238 -9.63 -16.85 -17.49
CA MET A 238 -8.69 -17.54 -16.60
C MET A 238 -9.35 -18.74 -15.91
N VAL A 239 -8.69 -19.90 -15.98
CA VAL A 239 -9.15 -21.11 -15.31
C VAL A 239 -9.04 -20.97 -13.78
N ARG A 240 -10.13 -21.28 -13.08
CA ARG A 240 -10.16 -21.34 -11.62
C ARG A 240 -9.48 -22.61 -11.13
N GLU A 241 -8.34 -22.47 -10.48
CA GLU A 241 -7.70 -23.57 -9.75
C GLU A 241 -8.17 -23.60 -8.28
N ARG A 242 -8.55 -24.79 -7.79
CA ARG A 242 -8.97 -24.96 -6.39
C ARG A 242 -7.83 -24.58 -5.46
N SER A 243 -8.13 -23.74 -4.46
CA SER A 243 -7.20 -23.26 -3.43
C SER A 243 -6.22 -22.17 -3.87
N TYR A 244 -6.33 -21.65 -5.09
CA TYR A 244 -5.45 -20.59 -5.59
C TYR A 244 -6.23 -19.28 -5.75
N SER A 245 -6.03 -18.36 -4.80
CA SER A 245 -6.79 -17.09 -4.71
C SER A 245 -6.27 -16.03 -5.68
N ASN A 246 -7.08 -15.00 -5.97
CA ASN A 246 -6.63 -13.84 -6.77
C ASN A 246 -5.39 -13.20 -6.16
N ALA A 247 -5.36 -13.07 -4.82
CA ALA A 247 -4.19 -12.58 -4.10
C ALA A 247 -2.93 -13.45 -4.28
N SER A 248 -3.09 -14.76 -4.48
CA SER A 248 -1.96 -15.66 -4.76
C SER A 248 -1.43 -15.42 -6.17
N ILE A 249 -2.32 -15.29 -7.16
CA ILE A 249 -1.94 -14.98 -8.55
C ILE A 249 -1.25 -13.61 -8.63
N ALA A 250 -1.84 -12.58 -8.02
CA ALA A 250 -1.26 -11.23 -8.02
C ALA A 250 0.15 -11.22 -7.42
N LEU A 251 0.36 -12.00 -6.35
CA LEU A 251 1.67 -12.16 -5.75
C LEU A 251 2.65 -12.92 -6.67
N ASP A 252 2.20 -13.91 -7.41
CA ASP A 252 3.03 -14.65 -8.36
C ASP A 252 3.41 -13.80 -9.58
N ILE A 253 2.50 -12.93 -10.05
CA ILE A 253 2.81 -11.90 -11.06
C ILE A 253 3.86 -10.92 -10.52
N TYR A 254 3.68 -10.46 -9.27
CA TYR A 254 4.66 -9.58 -8.63
C TYR A 254 6.03 -10.26 -8.49
N MET A 255 6.06 -11.56 -8.13
CA MET A 255 7.29 -12.37 -8.12
C MET A 255 7.92 -12.46 -9.51
N GLY A 256 7.13 -12.67 -10.56
CA GLY A 256 7.62 -12.74 -11.94
C GLY A 256 8.19 -11.42 -12.46
N ALA A 257 7.87 -10.29 -11.82
CA ALA A 257 8.44 -8.99 -12.14
C ALA A 257 9.82 -8.74 -11.50
N GLN A 258 10.24 -9.59 -10.56
CA GLN A 258 11.51 -9.44 -9.83
C GLN A 258 12.68 -9.95 -10.66
N GLU A 259 13.80 -9.26 -10.60
CA GLU A 259 15.04 -9.67 -11.27
C GLU A 259 15.83 -10.71 -10.45
N ASP A 260 15.60 -10.73 -9.14
CA ASP A 260 16.21 -11.69 -8.24
C ASP A 260 15.56 -13.08 -8.39
N ASN A 261 16.35 -14.02 -8.90
CA ASN A 261 15.98 -15.41 -9.08
C ASN A 261 16.49 -16.33 -7.95
N SER A 262 16.82 -15.75 -6.80
CA SER A 262 17.11 -16.50 -5.57
C SER A 262 15.96 -17.42 -5.17
N ASN A 263 16.15 -18.18 -4.08
CA ASN A 263 15.17 -19.13 -3.56
C ASN A 263 13.71 -18.57 -3.60
N PRO A 264 12.81 -19.17 -4.39
CA PRO A 264 11.47 -18.63 -4.62
C PRO A 264 10.62 -18.55 -3.35
N ASP A 265 10.88 -19.43 -2.38
CA ASP A 265 10.19 -19.38 -1.08
C ASP A 265 10.61 -18.17 -0.24
N ASP A 266 11.90 -17.79 -0.32
CA ASP A 266 12.42 -16.60 0.36
C ASP A 266 11.90 -15.33 -0.30
N LEU A 267 11.94 -15.25 -1.64
CA LEU A 267 11.37 -14.13 -2.39
C LEU A 267 9.89 -13.96 -2.07
N ARG A 268 9.10 -15.05 -2.11
CA ARG A 268 7.68 -15.03 -1.77
C ARG A 268 7.43 -14.54 -0.34
N ARG A 269 8.30 -14.89 0.62
CA ARG A 269 8.22 -14.40 2.00
C ARG A 269 8.50 -12.88 2.04
N GLN A 270 9.52 -12.40 1.35
CA GLN A 270 9.85 -10.97 1.28
C GLN A 270 8.71 -10.14 0.67
N LEU A 271 8.14 -10.56 -0.47
CA LEU A 271 7.06 -9.82 -1.11
C LEU A 271 5.77 -9.80 -0.28
N LYS A 272 5.50 -10.87 0.48
CA LYS A 272 4.40 -10.88 1.48
C LYS A 272 4.66 -9.86 2.59
N GLU A 273 5.89 -9.74 3.03
CA GLU A 273 6.27 -8.78 4.06
C GLU A 273 6.15 -7.35 3.55
N ARG A 274 6.58 -7.06 2.31
CA ARG A 274 6.35 -5.77 1.65
C ARG A 274 4.86 -5.43 1.56
N LYS A 275 4.02 -6.39 1.16
CA LYS A 275 2.56 -6.21 1.13
C LYS A 275 2.00 -5.93 2.54
N ARG A 276 2.50 -6.60 3.57
CA ARG A 276 2.09 -6.38 4.97
C ARG A 276 2.45 -4.96 5.42
N VAL A 277 3.71 -4.56 5.24
CA VAL A 277 4.21 -3.22 5.54
C VAL A 277 3.41 -2.15 4.79
N GLY A 278 3.16 -2.34 3.50
CA GLY A 278 2.31 -1.44 2.73
C GLY A 278 0.88 -1.36 3.22
N THR A 279 0.32 -2.46 3.75
CA THR A 279 -1.04 -2.45 4.33
C THR A 279 -1.08 -1.61 5.60
N MET A 280 -0.02 -1.67 6.40
CA MET A 280 0.13 -0.86 7.62
C MET A 280 0.28 0.62 7.26
N TRP A 281 1.15 0.96 6.31
CA TRP A 281 1.32 2.32 5.81
C TRP A 281 0.02 2.88 5.22
N LYS A 282 -0.67 2.11 4.38
CA LYS A 282 -1.97 2.49 3.84
C LYS A 282 -3.04 2.74 4.91
N SER A 283 -3.00 1.96 6.00
CA SER A 283 -3.93 2.15 7.12
C SER A 283 -3.63 3.40 7.95
N LEU A 284 -2.35 3.79 8.02
CA LEU A 284 -1.93 5.05 8.64
C LEU A 284 -2.31 6.25 7.77
N SER A 285 -2.14 6.13 6.45
CA SER A 285 -2.39 7.20 5.50
C SER A 285 -3.84 7.29 5.01
N GLU A 286 -4.79 6.70 5.70
CA GLU A 286 -6.21 6.83 5.35
C GLU A 286 -6.74 8.09 6.06
N PRO A 287 -7.34 9.11 5.38
CA PRO A 287 -7.93 9.15 4.03
C PRO A 287 -7.04 9.58 2.86
N SER A 288 -5.80 10.04 3.08
CA SER A 288 -4.93 10.57 2.02
C SER A 288 -3.49 10.04 2.13
N PRO A 289 -2.88 9.52 1.05
CA PRO A 289 -1.49 9.05 1.03
C PRO A 289 -0.48 10.06 1.56
N LEU A 290 -0.75 11.36 1.44
CA LEU A 290 0.13 12.43 1.89
C LEU A 290 0.23 12.54 3.42
N LEU A 291 -0.67 11.90 4.17
CA LEU A 291 -0.56 11.80 5.63
C LEU A 291 0.73 11.12 6.10
N VAL A 292 1.43 10.38 5.21
CA VAL A 292 2.75 9.83 5.51
C VAL A 292 3.79 10.86 5.93
N LEU A 293 3.58 12.12 5.55
CA LEU A 293 4.39 13.28 5.91
C LEU A 293 4.36 13.64 7.40
N MET A 294 3.29 13.28 8.09
CA MET A 294 3.11 13.59 9.52
C MET A 294 3.85 12.60 10.42
N TYR A 295 4.25 11.45 9.89
CA TYR A 295 4.85 10.39 10.68
C TYR A 295 6.36 10.54 10.78
N SER A 296 6.91 10.32 11.96
CA SER A 296 8.34 10.33 12.24
C SER A 296 9.06 9.16 11.55
N GLU A 297 10.38 9.20 11.49
CA GLU A 297 11.18 8.05 11.05
C GLU A 297 11.00 6.83 11.96
N ALA A 298 10.72 7.04 13.26
CA ALA A 298 10.45 5.96 14.21
C ALA A 298 9.19 5.15 13.85
N ALA A 299 8.28 5.70 13.03
CA ALA A 299 7.12 4.99 12.52
C ALA A 299 7.50 3.81 11.62
N GLU A 300 8.65 3.85 10.92
CA GLU A 300 9.15 2.73 10.10
C GLU A 300 9.30 1.46 10.96
N ALA A 301 10.06 1.57 12.06
CA ALA A 301 10.28 0.44 12.97
C ALA A 301 8.98 -0.09 13.60
N ILE A 302 7.96 0.76 13.78
CA ILE A 302 6.66 0.34 14.32
C ILE A 302 5.86 -0.44 13.28
N VAL A 303 5.91 -0.02 12.02
CA VAL A 303 5.21 -0.65 10.90
C VAL A 303 5.88 -1.97 10.51
N GLU A 304 7.21 -2.00 10.54
CA GLU A 304 8.03 -3.17 10.22
C GLU A 304 7.99 -4.26 11.29
N ASP A 305 7.52 -3.97 12.51
CA ASP A 305 7.41 -4.95 13.60
C ASP A 305 6.01 -5.63 13.65
N PRO A 306 5.88 -6.87 13.13
CA PRO A 306 4.60 -7.58 13.10
C PRO A 306 4.14 -8.10 14.47
N GLU A 307 5.05 -8.20 15.45
CA GLU A 307 4.73 -8.73 16.78
C GLU A 307 4.18 -7.64 17.70
N ARG A 308 4.71 -6.43 17.56
CA ARG A 308 4.35 -5.31 18.42
C ARG A 308 3.15 -4.52 17.94
N THR A 309 2.80 -4.57 16.66
CA THR A 309 1.75 -3.71 16.11
C THR A 309 0.78 -4.48 15.22
N ASN A 310 -0.49 -4.53 15.63
CA ASN A 310 -1.55 -5.00 14.75
C ASN A 310 -2.18 -3.80 14.00
N VAL A 311 -2.73 -4.06 12.82
CA VAL A 311 -3.39 -3.05 11.96
C VAL A 311 -4.47 -2.27 12.72
N TRP A 312 -5.25 -2.91 13.59
CA TRP A 312 -6.36 -2.27 14.31
C TRP A 312 -5.90 -1.21 15.31
N THR A 313 -4.90 -1.53 16.13
CA THR A 313 -4.32 -0.59 17.08
C THR A 313 -3.64 0.55 16.35
N LEU A 314 -2.98 0.25 15.22
CA LEU A 314 -2.37 1.27 14.38
C LEU A 314 -3.42 2.22 13.78
N ARG A 315 -4.53 1.67 13.26
CA ARG A 315 -5.64 2.44 12.71
C ARG A 315 -6.33 3.30 13.78
N SER A 316 -6.49 2.80 15.01
CA SER A 316 -7.00 3.61 16.11
C SER A 316 -6.06 4.74 16.51
N ALA A 317 -4.74 4.53 16.45
CA ALA A 317 -3.77 5.60 16.66
C ALA A 317 -3.84 6.65 15.54
N ALA A 318 -3.91 6.22 14.27
CA ALA A 318 -4.08 7.13 13.12
C ALA A 318 -5.38 7.94 13.22
N ALA A 319 -6.51 7.31 13.54
CA ALA A 319 -7.79 7.99 13.72
C ALA A 319 -7.74 9.05 14.83
N ARG A 320 -7.01 8.77 15.92
CA ARG A 320 -6.80 9.74 16.99
C ARG A 320 -5.91 10.90 16.55
N ILE A 321 -4.83 10.63 15.81
CA ILE A 321 -3.97 11.66 15.20
C ILE A 321 -4.78 12.57 14.29
N LEU A 322 -5.63 12.00 13.43
CA LEU A 322 -6.48 12.77 12.52
C LEU A 322 -7.49 13.64 13.26
N LYS A 323 -8.08 13.12 14.35
CA LYS A 323 -9.00 13.90 15.18
C LYS A 323 -8.32 15.10 15.86
N GLU A 324 -7.04 14.97 16.16
CA GLU A 324 -6.23 16.03 16.79
C GLU A 324 -5.51 16.90 15.74
N CYS A 325 -5.70 16.62 14.44
CA CYS A 325 -5.05 17.34 13.34
C CYS A 325 -5.76 18.68 13.05
N PRO A 326 -5.02 19.78 12.82
CA PRO A 326 -5.63 21.06 12.44
C PRO A 326 -6.46 20.96 11.16
N ASN A 327 -7.58 21.66 11.12
CA ASN A 327 -8.51 21.66 9.97
C ASN A 327 -7.83 22.19 8.70
N GLU A 328 -6.86 23.10 8.82
CA GLU A 328 -6.06 23.65 7.71
C GLU A 328 -5.23 22.57 7.00
N LEU A 329 -4.86 21.52 7.72
CA LEU A 329 -4.14 20.39 7.16
C LEU A 329 -5.08 19.45 6.40
N LEU A 330 -6.25 19.18 6.98
CA LEU A 330 -7.28 18.36 6.37
C LEU A 330 -7.78 18.94 5.05
N SER A 331 -7.90 20.28 4.95
CA SER A 331 -8.26 20.93 3.69
C SER A 331 -7.20 20.74 2.61
N ARG A 332 -5.91 20.88 2.94
CA ARG A 332 -4.80 20.65 2.00
C ARG A 332 -4.70 19.19 1.52
N LEU A 333 -5.03 18.24 2.39
CA LEU A 333 -5.05 16.81 2.05
C LEU A 333 -6.19 16.45 1.09
N HIS A 334 -7.31 17.18 1.12
CA HIS A 334 -8.47 16.95 0.27
C HIS A 334 -8.26 17.40 -1.19
N PHE A 335 -7.43 18.42 -1.43
CA PHE A 335 -7.15 18.92 -2.78
C PHE A 335 -6.12 18.09 -3.56
N ALA A 336 -5.43 17.15 -2.91
CA ALA A 336 -4.33 16.37 -3.49
C ALA A 336 -4.64 14.88 -3.68
N GLY A 337 -5.89 14.46 -3.47
CA GLY A 337 -6.37 13.07 -3.61
C GLY A 337 -6.53 12.63 -5.04
#